data_AF-A0A7V4DG48-F1
#
_entry.id   AF-A0A7V4DG48-F1
#
_cell.length_a   1.000
_cell.length_b   1.000
_cell.length_c   1.000
_cell.angle_alpha   90.00
_cell.angle_beta   90.00
_cell.angle_gamma   90.00
#
_symmetry.space_group_name_H-M   'P 1'
#
loop_
_entity.id
_entity.type
_entity.pdbx_description
1 polymer ?
#
loop_
_entity_poly.entity_id
_entity_poly.type
_entity_poly.pdbx_seq_one_letter_code
_entity_poly.pdbx_strand_id
1 'polypeptide(L)'
;EIHLIINTPSGGKAQKESSVIRKEAIMRDIPCVTTLSGAEATVYAIERLKSGEMTIRSIQEYHEEVRTALDLSLNLRGGKEEIAVLP
;
A
#
# COMPACT_ATOMS: atom_id res chain seq x y z
N GLU A 1 -21.85 -17.85 3.23
CA GLU A 1 -20.45 -17.75 3.70
C GLU A 1 -20.04 -16.28 3.80
N ILE A 2 -19.19 -15.90 4.76
CA ILE A 2 -18.76 -14.51 5.00
C ILE A 2 -17.24 -14.43 4.74
N HIS A 3 -16.82 -13.53 3.83
CA HIS A 3 -15.41 -13.39 3.42
C HIS A 3 -14.76 -12.08 3.89
N LEU A 4 -15.54 -11.10 4.33
CA LEU A 4 -15.08 -9.79 4.78
C LEU A 4 -16.13 -9.18 5.71
N ILE A 5 -15.68 -8.51 6.78
CA ILE A 5 -16.54 -7.75 7.68
C ILE A 5 -16.15 -6.27 7.61
N ILE A 6 -17.14 -5.40 7.41
CA ILE A 6 -17.02 -3.95 7.61
C ILE A 6 -17.76 -3.61 8.90
N ASN A 7 -17.01 -3.26 9.94
CA ASN A 7 -17.51 -2.99 11.28
C ASN A 7 -17.12 -1.57 11.67
N THR A 8 -17.94 -0.58 11.37
CA THR A 8 -17.64 0.85 11.63
C THR A 8 -18.39 1.35 12.86
N PRO A 9 -18.02 0.95 14.10
CA PRO A 9 -18.73 1.39 15.29
C PRO A 9 -18.56 2.90 15.49
N SER A 10 -19.66 3.59 15.76
CA SER A 10 -19.67 5.01 16.10
C SER A 10 -20.08 5.21 17.55
N GLY A 11 -19.28 5.95 18.33
CA GLY A 11 -19.53 6.24 19.74
C GLY A 11 -19.08 5.14 20.72
N GLY A 12 -18.93 5.51 22.00
CA GLY A 12 -18.25 4.67 23.00
C GLY A 12 -18.94 3.32 23.29
N LYS A 13 -20.28 3.28 23.32
CA LYS A 13 -21.03 2.04 23.57
C LYS A 13 -20.84 1.04 22.42
N ALA A 14 -21.07 1.47 21.19
CA ALA A 14 -20.86 0.64 20.00
C ALA A 14 -19.40 0.18 19.87
N GLN A 15 -18.42 1.03 20.21
CA GLN A 15 -17.01 0.67 20.18
C GLN A 15 -16.67 -0.43 21.20
N LYS A 16 -17.26 -0.39 22.40
CA LYS A 16 -17.06 -1.43 23.43
C LYS A 16 -17.71 -2.75 23.03
N GLU A 17 -18.95 -2.70 22.54
CA GLU A 17 -19.73 -3.89 22.13
C GLU A 17 -19.17 -4.53 20.86
N SER A 18 -18.61 -3.75 19.94
CA SER A 18 -17.99 -4.24 18.69
C SER A 18 -16.77 -5.14 18.89
N SER A 19 -16.24 -5.23 20.12
CA SER A 19 -15.15 -6.14 20.46
C SER A 19 -15.51 -7.62 20.24
N VAL A 20 -16.78 -7.99 20.43
CA VAL A 20 -17.26 -9.36 20.19
C VAL A 20 -17.15 -9.72 18.71
N ILE A 21 -17.57 -8.82 17.83
CA ILE A 21 -17.49 -9.00 16.37
C ILE A 21 -16.04 -9.17 15.93
N ARG A 22 -15.13 -8.31 16.41
CA ARG A 22 -13.71 -8.40 16.05
C ARG A 22 -13.04 -9.68 16.55
N LYS A 23 -13.37 -10.13 17.76
CA LYS A 23 -12.87 -11.39 18.31
C LYS A 23 -13.33 -12.57 17.45
N GLU A 24 -14.61 -12.61 17.11
CA GLU A 24 -15.16 -13.69 16.29
C GLU A 24 -14.57 -13.70 14.88
N ALA A 25 -14.33 -12.52 14.29
CA ALA A 25 -13.66 -12.39 12.99
C ALA A 25 -12.24 -13.01 13.02
N ILE A 26 -11.45 -12.71 14.06
CA ILE A 26 -10.12 -13.30 14.26
C ILE A 26 -10.19 -14.82 14.42
N MET A 27 -11.10 -15.31 15.26
CA MET A 27 -11.26 -16.75 15.51
C MET A 27 -11.62 -17.55 14.25
N ARG A 28 -12.24 -16.88 13.27
CA ARG A 28 -12.66 -17.47 12.00
C ARG A 28 -11.74 -17.15 10.84
N ASP A 29 -10.65 -16.44 11.07
CA ASP A 29 -9.73 -15.94 10.04
C ASP A 29 -10.45 -15.12 8.94
N ILE A 30 -11.45 -14.32 9.35
CA ILE A 30 -12.21 -13.43 8.46
C ILE A 30 -11.64 -12.01 8.60
N PRO A 31 -11.15 -11.38 7.51
CA PRO A 31 -10.72 -9.98 7.52
C PRO A 31 -11.81 -9.05 8.05
N CYS A 32 -11.44 -8.13 8.95
CA CYS A 32 -12.35 -7.17 9.57
C CYS A 32 -11.79 -5.75 9.46
N VAL A 33 -12.56 -4.86 8.85
CA VAL A 33 -12.22 -3.44 8.66
C VAL A 33 -13.04 -2.59 9.61
N THR A 34 -12.40 -1.69 10.35
CA THR A 34 -13.05 -0.99 11.47
C THR A 34 -13.36 0.49 11.26
N THR A 35 -12.95 1.04 10.12
CA THR A 35 -13.09 2.47 9.79
C THR A 35 -13.69 2.63 8.40
N LEU A 36 -14.41 3.74 8.18
CA LEU A 36 -14.92 4.07 6.85
C LEU A 36 -13.78 4.23 5.84
N SER A 37 -12.71 4.91 6.22
CA SER A 37 -11.51 5.06 5.36
C SER A 37 -10.87 3.72 5.00
N GLY A 38 -10.83 2.77 5.93
CA GLY A 38 -10.35 1.42 5.65
C GLY A 38 -11.28 0.65 4.73
N ALA A 39 -12.60 0.88 4.83
CA ALA A 39 -13.58 0.25 3.97
C ALA A 39 -13.47 0.77 2.54
N GLU A 40 -13.33 2.10 2.36
CA GLU A 40 -13.06 2.73 1.08
C GLU A 40 -11.77 2.19 0.45
N ALA A 41 -10.67 2.13 1.22
CA ALA A 41 -9.40 1.58 0.74
C ALA A 41 -9.52 0.11 0.31
N THR A 42 -10.31 -0.68 1.04
CA THR A 42 -10.57 -2.09 0.70
C THR A 42 -11.34 -2.22 -0.62
N VAL A 43 -12.35 -1.37 -0.85
CA VAL A 43 -13.08 -1.33 -2.11
C VAL A 43 -12.13 -1.00 -3.27
N TYR A 44 -11.33 0.07 -3.15
CA TYR A 44 -10.37 0.43 -4.20
C TYR A 44 -9.35 -0.68 -4.47
N ALA A 45 -8.86 -1.37 -3.44
CA ALA A 45 -7.95 -2.49 -3.60
C ALA A 45 -8.62 -3.64 -4.37
N ILE A 46 -9.86 -4.00 -4.02
CA ILE A 46 -10.61 -5.04 -4.72
C ILE A 46 -10.88 -4.65 -6.18
N GLU A 47 -11.29 -3.41 -6.43
CA GLU A 47 -11.50 -2.89 -7.79
C GLU A 47 -10.22 -2.96 -8.62
N ARG A 48 -9.09 -2.54 -8.04
CA ARG A 48 -7.79 -2.60 -8.71
C ARG A 48 -7.39 -4.04 -9.03
N LEU A 49 -7.54 -4.96 -8.09
CA LEU A 49 -7.27 -6.39 -8.29
C LEU A 49 -8.16 -6.99 -9.38
N LYS A 50 -9.42 -6.56 -9.48
CA LYS A 50 -10.36 -7.00 -10.54
C LYS A 50 -10.06 -6.39 -11.90
N SER A 51 -9.45 -5.21 -11.96
CA SER A 51 -9.12 -4.49 -13.21
C SER A 51 -7.94 -5.10 -14.00
N GLY A 52 -7.26 -6.11 -13.46
CA GLY A 52 -6.08 -6.70 -14.09
C GLY A 52 -4.77 -6.10 -13.58
N GLU A 53 -3.76 -6.04 -14.44
CA GLU A 53 -2.33 -5.92 -14.08
C GLU A 53 -2.04 -4.90 -12.97
N MET A 54 -1.58 -5.43 -11.84
CA MET A 54 -0.95 -4.71 -10.75
C MET A 54 0.55 -4.86 -10.89
N THR A 55 1.26 -3.77 -11.17
CA THR A 55 2.71 -3.76 -11.16
C THR A 55 3.19 -3.59 -9.73
N ILE A 56 4.15 -4.43 -9.32
CA ILE A 56 4.81 -4.34 -8.03
C ILE A 56 6.20 -3.79 -8.30
N ARG A 57 6.62 -2.80 -7.51
CA ARG A 57 7.99 -2.32 -7.48
C ARG A 57 8.49 -2.39 -6.05
N SER A 58 9.65 -3.02 -5.88
CA SER A 58 10.45 -2.96 -4.67
C SER A 58 10.87 -1.53 -4.36
N ILE A 59 11.14 -1.25 -3.09
CA ILE A 59 11.65 0.05 -2.65
C ILE A 59 12.98 0.38 -3.37
N GLN A 60 13.80 -0.65 -3.62
CA GLN A 60 15.08 -0.54 -4.31
C GLN A 60 14.93 -0.02 -5.75
N GLU A 61 13.94 -0.50 -6.51
CA GLU A 61 13.66 0.00 -7.87
C GLU A 61 13.31 1.51 -7.86
N TYR A 62 12.56 1.98 -6.85
CA TYR A 62 12.30 3.42 -6.70
C TYR A 62 13.58 4.21 -6.39
N HIS A 63 14.47 3.67 -5.55
CA HIS A 63 15.75 4.33 -5.26
C HIS A 63 16.67 4.38 -6.49
N GLU A 64 16.68 3.32 -7.31
CA GLU A 64 17.43 3.29 -8.57
C GLU A 64 16.89 4.31 -9.57
N GLU A 65 15.57 4.41 -9.75
CA GLU A 65 14.94 5.41 -10.61
C GLU A 65 15.36 6.84 -10.23
N VAL A 66 15.32 7.16 -8.93
CA VAL A 66 15.76 8.46 -8.41
C VAL A 66 17.25 8.68 -8.64
N ARG A 67 18.10 7.67 -8.41
CA ARG A 67 19.55 7.75 -8.64
C ARG A 67 19.85 8.02 -10.12
N THR A 68 19.26 7.25 -11.02
CA THR A 68 19.43 7.41 -12.47
C THR A 68 18.96 8.79 -12.94
N ALA A 69 17.83 9.29 -12.43
CA ALA A 69 17.36 10.64 -12.74
C ALA A 69 18.33 11.73 -12.26
N LEU A 70 18.92 11.56 -11.08
CA LEU A 70 19.90 12.49 -10.53
C LEU A 70 21.20 12.49 -11.34
N ASP A 71 21.71 11.31 -11.69
CA ASP A 71 22.90 11.14 -12.53
C ASP A 71 22.72 11.78 -13.91
N LEU A 72 21.54 11.61 -14.54
CA LEU A 72 21.20 12.31 -15.79
C LEU A 72 21.24 13.84 -15.62
N SER A 73 20.67 14.36 -14.52
CA SER A 73 20.60 15.79 -14.27
C SER A 73 21.98 16.43 -14.03
N LEU A 74 22.90 15.67 -13.43
CA LEU A 74 24.29 16.09 -13.22
C LEU A 74 25.07 16.05 -14.53
N ASN A 75 24.90 15.00 -15.33
CA ASN A 75 25.55 14.86 -16.65
C ASN A 75 25.07 15.92 -17.66
N LEU A 76 23.81 16.36 -17.58
CA LEU A 76 23.29 17.45 -18.43
C LEU A 76 23.80 18.84 -18.02
N ARG A 77 24.23 19.02 -16.76
CA ARG A 77 24.82 20.27 -16.26
C ARG A 77 26.34 20.32 -16.48
N GLY A 78 27.00 19.16 -16.54
CA GLY A 78 28.45 19.02 -16.77
C GLY A 78 28.78 18.72 -18.22
N GLY A 79 28.90 19.75 -19.06
CA GLY A 79 29.58 19.59 -20.35
C GLY A 79 31.06 19.26 -20.15
N LYS A 80 31.43 17.99 -20.37
CA LYS A 80 32.78 17.39 -20.41
C LYS A 80 33.56 17.38 -19.09
N GLU A 81 33.77 16.19 -18.52
CA GLU A 81 35.11 15.60 -18.40
C GLU A 81 35.00 14.09 -18.14
N GLU A 82 35.70 13.35 -18.98
CA GLU A 82 35.85 11.90 -18.98
C GLU A 82 36.71 11.51 -17.78
N ILE A 83 36.16 10.80 -16.80
CA ILE A 83 36.97 10.07 -15.81
C ILE A 83 36.70 8.59 -16.04
N ALA A 84 37.49 8.05 -16.97
CA ALA A 84 37.73 6.62 -17.06
C ALA A 84 38.42 6.18 -15.77
N VAL A 85 37.72 5.39 -14.95
CA VAL A 85 38.37 4.41 -14.08
C VAL A 85 37.53 3.14 -14.08
N LEU A 86 37.89 2.25 -15.00
CA LEU A 86 37.77 0.79 -14.83
C LEU A 86 38.86 0.31 -13.85
N PRO A 87 38.77 -0.88 -13.25
CA PRO A 87 37.81 -1.96 -13.49
C PRO A 87 36.77 -2.17 -12.39
#